data_AF-A0A3B9J5K6-F1
#
_entry.id   AF-A0A3B9J5K6-F1
#
_cell.length_a   1.000
_cell.length_b   1.000
_cell.length_c   1.000
_cell.angle_alpha   90.00
_cell.angle_beta   90.00
_cell.angle_gamma   90.00
#
_symmetry.space_group_name_H-M   'P 1'
#
loop_
_entity.id
_entity.type
_entity.pdbx_description
1 polymer ?
#
loop_
_entity_poly.entity_id
_entity_poly.type
_entity_poly.pdbx_seq_one_letter_code
_entity_poly.pdbx_strand_id
1 'polypeptide(L)'
;VDWPDRLLARIGNDLGPRDAVCVLTHDAKFDVPAIMGSLPTRVGYLGAMGSRQTHEKRLERLLEEGVTAEELKRVKSPIGLDIGGRTPEETAVSIVAEIIALRTGRNAPSLSEAKGSIH
;
A
#
# COMPACT_ATOMS: atom_id res chain seq x y z
N VAL A 1 22.05 8.56 -4.12
CA VAL A 1 20.69 8.11 -3.77
C VAL A 1 20.23 7.23 -4.92
N ASP A 2 19.82 5.98 -4.65
CA ASP A 2 19.37 5.05 -5.69
C ASP A 2 17.89 5.30 -6.02
N TRP A 3 17.46 4.98 -7.24
CA TRP A 3 16.06 5.16 -7.66
C TRP A 3 15.19 3.99 -7.15
N PRO A 4 13.89 4.21 -6.85
CA PRO A 4 13.05 3.19 -6.22
C PRO A 4 12.96 1.87 -6.99
N ASP A 5 12.84 1.94 -8.31
CA ASP A 5 12.84 0.79 -9.23
C ASP A 5 14.12 -0.03 -9.13
N ARG A 6 15.29 0.63 -9.08
CA ARG A 6 16.59 -0.04 -8.97
C ARG A 6 16.77 -0.71 -7.62
N LEU A 7 16.35 -0.05 -6.54
CA LEU A 7 16.36 -0.63 -5.20
C LEU A 7 15.50 -1.90 -5.19
N LEU A 8 14.27 -1.82 -5.71
CA LEU A 8 13.32 -2.94 -5.71
C LEU A 8 13.76 -4.07 -6.64
N ALA A 9 14.40 -3.78 -7.77
CA ALA A 9 15.03 -4.80 -8.61
C ALA A 9 16.13 -5.58 -7.86
N ARG A 10 16.85 -4.91 -6.95
CA ARG A 10 17.93 -5.51 -6.16
C ARG A 10 17.43 -6.34 -4.97
N ILE A 11 16.45 -5.83 -4.23
CA ILE A 11 15.98 -6.47 -2.97
C ILE A 11 14.69 -7.27 -3.14
N GLY A 12 14.00 -7.13 -4.27
CA GLY A 12 12.62 -7.61 -4.44
C GLY A 12 12.44 -9.11 -4.27
N ASN A 13 13.47 -9.91 -4.54
CA ASN A 13 13.46 -11.36 -4.33
C ASN A 13 13.51 -11.75 -2.85
N ASP A 14 14.12 -10.92 -2.01
CA ASP A 14 14.23 -11.13 -0.57
C ASP A 14 12.97 -10.67 0.17
N LEU A 15 12.16 -9.81 -0.47
CA LEU A 15 10.87 -9.38 0.06
C LEU A 15 9.81 -10.49 -0.08
N GLY A 16 9.08 -10.73 1.01
CA GLY A 16 8.08 -11.78 1.11
C GLY A 16 6.74 -11.33 1.70
N PRO A 17 5.82 -12.28 1.94
CA PRO A 17 4.45 -11.97 2.37
C PRO A 17 4.32 -11.27 3.74
N ARG A 18 5.42 -11.16 4.50
CA ARG A 18 5.45 -10.44 5.79
C ARG A 18 5.97 -9.01 5.67
N ASP A 19 6.51 -8.64 4.51
CA ASP A 19 7.02 -7.32 4.24
C ASP A 19 5.93 -6.40 3.68
N ALA A 20 6.10 -5.11 3.94
CA ALA A 20 5.20 -4.05 3.49
C ALA A 20 6.00 -2.96 2.78
N VAL A 21 5.52 -2.54 1.61
CA VAL A 21 6.03 -1.37 0.90
C VAL A 21 5.03 -0.24 1.04
N CYS A 22 5.48 0.87 1.61
CA CYS A 22 4.69 2.08 1.79
C CYS A 22 5.30 3.22 0.96
N VAL A 23 4.60 3.65 -0.08
CA VAL A 23 5.00 4.77 -0.94
C VAL A 23 4.44 6.06 -0.35
N LEU A 24 5.30 6.80 0.35
CA LEU A 24 4.94 8.00 1.14
C LEU A 24 5.34 9.32 0.48
N THR A 25 5.53 9.31 -0.84
CA THR A 25 5.83 10.51 -1.64
C THR A 25 4.62 10.91 -2.49
N HIS A 26 4.55 12.20 -2.83
CA HIS A 26 3.57 12.77 -3.76
C HIS A 26 4.18 13.15 -5.11
N ASP A 27 5.49 12.93 -5.30
CA ASP A 27 6.18 13.20 -6.56
C ASP A 27 6.05 12.00 -7.52
N ALA A 28 5.42 12.27 -8.66
CA ALA A 28 5.20 11.34 -9.77
C ALA A 28 6.46 10.60 -10.21
N LYS A 29 7.60 11.30 -10.15
CA LYS A 29 8.90 10.78 -10.58
C LYS A 29 9.39 9.63 -9.71
N PHE A 30 8.88 9.53 -8.48
CA PHE A 30 9.28 8.51 -7.53
C PHE A 30 8.16 7.53 -7.21
N ASP A 31 6.90 7.97 -7.13
CA ASP A 31 5.80 7.07 -6.77
C ASP A 31 5.50 6.03 -7.85
N VAL A 32 5.48 6.39 -9.13
CA VAL A 32 5.25 5.47 -10.25
C VAL A 32 6.34 4.40 -10.33
N PRO A 33 7.65 4.73 -10.37
CA PRO A 33 8.71 3.71 -10.35
C PRO A 33 8.70 2.83 -9.09
N ALA A 34 8.37 3.40 -7.92
CA ALA A 34 8.28 2.63 -6.68
C ALA A 34 7.15 1.59 -6.73
N ILE A 35 5.98 1.98 -7.25
CA ILE A 35 4.84 1.07 -7.38
C ILE A 35 5.15 0.00 -8.42
N MET A 36 5.60 0.38 -9.61
CA MET A 36 5.93 -0.56 -10.68
C MET A 36 7.00 -1.56 -10.25
N GLY A 37 8.06 -1.10 -9.57
CA GLY A 37 9.10 -1.98 -9.04
C GLY A 37 8.59 -2.92 -7.93
N SER A 38 7.50 -2.57 -7.24
CA SER A 38 6.93 -3.36 -6.16
C SER A 38 5.95 -4.43 -6.65
N LEU A 39 5.27 -4.20 -7.78
CA LEU A 39 4.32 -5.13 -8.38
C LEU A 39 4.87 -6.55 -8.64
N PRO A 40 6.11 -6.75 -9.13
CA PRO A 40 6.63 -8.12 -9.31
C PRO A 40 7.03 -8.80 -8.00
N THR A 41 7.11 -8.07 -6.88
CA THR A 41 7.52 -8.63 -5.59
C THR A 41 6.39 -9.41 -4.90
N ARG A 42 6.77 -10.21 -3.90
CA ARG A 42 5.84 -11.01 -3.08
C ARG A 42 5.43 -10.32 -1.77
N VAL A 43 5.61 -9.00 -1.69
CA VAL A 43 5.23 -8.24 -0.48
C VAL A 43 3.76 -8.46 -0.14
N GLY A 44 3.48 -8.65 1.14
CA GLY A 44 2.13 -8.86 1.65
C GLY A 44 1.27 -7.60 1.59
N TYR A 45 1.92 -6.44 1.45
CA TYR A 45 1.26 -5.14 1.41
C TYR A 45 2.01 -4.17 0.51
N LEU A 46 1.26 -3.49 -0.37
CA LEU A 46 1.73 -2.39 -1.20
C LEU A 46 0.75 -1.23 -1.06
N GLY A 47 1.16 -0.18 -0.36
CA GLY A 47 0.35 0.97 -0.06
C GLY A 47 0.92 2.26 -0.65
N ALA A 48 0.06 3.17 -1.11
CA ALA A 48 0.47 4.48 -1.61
C ALA A 48 -0.35 5.60 -0.96
N MET A 49 0.34 6.55 -0.34
CA MET A 49 -0.27 7.71 0.30
C MET A 49 -0.83 8.68 -0.74
N GLY A 50 -1.87 9.40 -0.40
CA GLY A 50 -2.41 10.48 -1.21
C GLY A 50 -3.90 10.70 -0.98
N SER A 51 -4.39 11.87 -1.37
CA SER A 51 -5.83 12.11 -1.45
C SER A 51 -6.49 11.21 -2.51
N ARG A 52 -7.83 11.12 -2.51
CA ARG A 52 -8.58 10.43 -3.59
C ARG A 52 -8.23 10.98 -4.97
N GLN A 53 -8.11 12.31 -5.10
CA GLN A 53 -7.70 12.95 -6.35
C GLN A 53 -6.26 12.60 -6.74
N THR A 54 -5.34 12.52 -5.76
CA THR A 54 -3.96 12.09 -6.02
C THR A 54 -3.91 10.64 -6.50
N HIS A 55 -4.74 9.78 -5.90
CA HIS A 55 -4.88 8.38 -6.28
C HIS A 55 -5.39 8.23 -7.72
N GLU A 56 -6.44 8.95 -8.12
CA GLU A 56 -6.99 8.90 -9.49
C GLU A 56 -5.91 9.26 -10.54
N LYS A 57 -5.20 10.38 -10.35
CA LYS A 57 -4.10 10.80 -11.23
C LYS A 57 -2.96 9.79 -11.28
N ARG A 58 -2.70 9.10 -10.17
CA ARG A 58 -1.69 8.05 -10.10
C ARG A 58 -2.12 6.81 -10.88
N LEU A 59 -3.39 6.42 -10.80
CA LEU A 59 -3.92 5.30 -11.59
C LEU A 59 -3.80 5.57 -13.08
N GLU A 60 -4.15 6.78 -13.53
CA GLU A 60 -4.00 7.19 -14.93
C GLU A 60 -2.55 6.99 -15.41
N ARG A 61 -1.57 7.52 -14.66
CA ARG A 61 -0.14 7.37 -15.00
C ARG A 61 0.33 5.92 -15.01
N LEU A 62 -0.09 5.12 -14.03
CA LEU A 62 0.29 3.70 -13.96
C LEU A 62 -0.29 2.92 -15.15
N LEU A 63 -1.53 3.22 -15.56
CA LEU A 63 -2.15 2.64 -16.75
C LEU A 63 -1.40 3.05 -18.03
N GLU A 64 -0.99 4.33 -18.14
CA GLU A 64 -0.18 4.83 -19.26
C GLU A 64 1.18 4.12 -19.37
N GLU A 65 1.77 3.76 -18.23
CA GLU A 65 3.01 2.96 -18.15
C GLU A 65 2.79 1.44 -18.35
N GLY A 66 1.56 1.03 -18.66
CA GLY A 66 1.23 -0.36 -19.00
C GLY A 66 0.91 -1.27 -17.81
N VAL A 67 0.76 -0.72 -16.60
CA VAL A 67 0.29 -1.50 -15.44
C VAL A 67 -1.16 -1.91 -15.68
N THR A 68 -1.45 -3.19 -15.49
CA THR A 68 -2.79 -3.73 -15.73
C THR A 68 -3.77 -3.40 -14.60
N ALA A 69 -5.06 -3.35 -14.91
CA ALA A 69 -6.11 -3.19 -13.91
C ALA A 69 -6.08 -4.28 -12.83
N GLU A 70 -5.60 -5.48 -13.15
CA GLU A 70 -5.46 -6.57 -12.18
C GLU A 70 -4.31 -6.31 -11.20
N GLU A 71 -3.15 -5.87 -11.69
CA GLU A 71 -2.02 -5.48 -10.85
C GLU A 71 -2.37 -4.30 -9.93
N LEU A 72 -3.15 -3.34 -10.42
CA LEU A 72 -3.61 -2.20 -9.64
C LEU A 72 -4.46 -2.59 -8.42
N LYS A 73 -5.15 -3.74 -8.44
CA LYS A 73 -5.90 -4.24 -7.27
C LYS A 73 -5.01 -4.54 -6.06
N ARG A 74 -3.70 -4.76 -6.28
CA ARG A 74 -2.73 -4.97 -5.20
C ARG A 74 -2.38 -3.66 -4.47
N VAL A 75 -2.58 -2.50 -5.09
CA VAL A 75 -2.19 -1.21 -4.53
C VAL A 75 -3.28 -0.68 -3.59
N LYS A 76 -2.95 -0.46 -2.32
CA LYS A 76 -3.81 0.18 -1.33
C LYS A 76 -3.63 1.69 -1.37
N SER A 77 -4.56 2.39 -2.00
CA SER A 77 -4.47 3.84 -2.24
C SER A 77 -5.88 4.46 -2.23
N PRO A 78 -6.14 5.48 -1.40
CA PRO A 78 -5.30 5.95 -0.29
C PRO A 78 -4.93 4.81 0.68
N ILE A 79 -3.68 4.85 1.16
CA ILE A 79 -3.14 3.88 2.11
C ILE A 79 -3.81 4.02 3.49
N GLY A 80 -4.04 2.90 4.18
CA GLY A 80 -4.55 2.86 5.55
C GLY A 80 -6.06 2.68 5.65
N LEU A 81 -6.52 2.29 6.84
CA LEU A 81 -7.94 2.16 7.16
C LEU A 81 -8.61 3.53 7.36
N ASP A 82 -9.89 3.63 7.00
CA ASP A 82 -10.69 4.80 7.32
C ASP A 82 -11.11 4.79 8.80
N ILE A 83 -10.24 5.35 9.64
CA ILE A 83 -10.48 5.54 11.08
C ILE A 83 -10.76 7.00 11.45
N GLY A 84 -11.00 7.86 10.46
CA GLY A 84 -11.23 9.30 10.68
C GLY A 84 -9.98 10.11 11.07
N GLY A 85 -8.78 9.57 10.86
CA GLY A 85 -7.51 10.20 11.24
C GLY A 85 -7.27 11.55 10.54
N ARG A 86 -6.66 12.48 11.27
CA ARG A 86 -6.33 13.85 10.86
C ARG A 86 -4.89 14.24 11.14
N THR A 87 -4.20 13.53 12.03
CA THR A 87 -2.79 13.76 12.34
C THR A 87 -1.88 12.75 11.64
N PRO A 88 -0.57 13.04 11.50
CA PRO A 88 0.41 12.06 11.03
C PRO A 88 0.45 10.78 11.87
N GLU A 89 0.30 10.89 13.20
CA GLU A 89 0.29 9.76 14.12
C GLU A 89 -0.94 8.87 13.89
N GLU A 90 -2.12 9.48 13.72
CA GLU A 90 -3.35 8.76 13.39
C GLU A 90 -3.27 8.10 12.01
N THR A 91 -2.63 8.75 11.04
CA THR A 91 -2.35 8.19 9.71
C THR A 91 -1.39 6.99 9.81
N ALA A 92 -0.35 7.07 10.63
CA ALA A 92 0.55 5.94 10.84
C ALA A 92 -0.17 4.73 11.45
N VAL A 93 -1.04 4.97 12.44
CA VAL A 93 -1.87 3.92 13.04
C VAL A 93 -2.80 3.29 12.01
N SER A 94 -3.43 4.10 11.14
CA SER A 94 -4.33 3.57 10.12
C SER A 94 -3.63 2.67 9.10
N ILE A 95 -2.39 3.02 8.71
CA ILE A 95 -1.55 2.22 7.80
C ILE A 95 -1.16 0.90 8.46
N VAL A 96 -0.64 0.94 9.70
CA VAL A 96 -0.22 -0.27 10.41
C VAL A 96 -1.42 -1.20 10.67
N ALA A 97 -2.58 -0.63 10.98
CA ALA A 97 -3.81 -1.40 11.14
C ALA A 97 -4.23 -2.10 9.83
N GLU A 98 -4.15 -1.42 8.67
CA GLU A 98 -4.45 -2.02 7.36
C GLU A 98 -3.49 -3.18 7.03
N ILE A 99 -2.18 -2.99 7.29
CA ILE A 99 -1.15 -4.02 7.10
C ILE A 99 -1.49 -5.28 7.92
N ILE A 100 -1.84 -5.11 9.20
CA ILE A 100 -2.18 -6.24 10.09
C ILE A 100 -3.47 -6.91 9.65
N ALA A 101 -4.50 -6.13 9.31
CA ALA A 101 -5.80 -6.61 8.86
C ALA A 101 -5.65 -7.52 7.62
N LEU A 102 -4.94 -7.05 6.59
CA LEU A 102 -4.68 -7.81 5.38
C LEU A 102 -3.84 -9.07 5.63
N ARG A 103 -2.77 -8.96 6.44
CA ARG A 103 -1.93 -10.11 6.82
C ARG A 103 -2.73 -11.20 7.54
N THR A 104 -3.72 -10.82 8.33
CA THR A 104 -4.55 -11.76 9.11
C THR A 104 -5.84 -12.18 8.38
N GLY A 105 -6.09 -11.65 7.18
CA GLY A 105 -7.31 -11.91 6.42
C GLY A 105 -8.58 -11.41 7.14
N ARG A 106 -8.43 -10.45 8.06
CA ARG A 106 -9.55 -9.90 8.84
C ARG A 106 -9.96 -8.55 8.25
N ASN A 107 -11.26 -8.34 8.14
CA ASN A 107 -11.79 -6.98 8.15
C ASN A 107 -11.54 -6.40 9.55
N ALA A 108 -11.39 -5.08 9.68
CA ALA A 108 -11.09 -4.41 10.96
C ALA A 108 -12.30 -3.67 11.56
N PRO A 109 -13.43 -4.34 11.86
CA PRO A 109 -14.53 -3.74 12.61
C PRO A 109 -14.20 -3.68 14.11
N SER A 110 -15.09 -3.08 14.91
CA SER A 110 -14.96 -3.11 16.36
C SER A 110 -15.05 -4.55 16.89
N LEU A 111 -14.14 -4.92 17.80
CA LEU A 111 -14.19 -6.23 18.46
C LEU A 111 -15.49 -6.44 19.26
N SER A 112 -16.12 -5.38 19.74
CA SER A 112 -17.41 -5.47 20.44
C SER A 112 -18.56 -5.94 19.54
N GLU A 113 -18.41 -5.79 18.22
CA GLU A 113 -19.39 -6.21 17.22
C GLU A 113 -19.08 -7.62 16.68
N ALA A 114 -17.89 -8.15 16.97
CA ALA A 114 -17.46 -9.47 16.52
C ALA A 114 -18.17 -10.58 17.30
N LYS A 115 -18.54 -11.66 16.59
CA LYS A 115 -19.08 -12.88 17.19
C LYS A 115 -17.99 -13.96 17.22
N GLY A 116 -17.98 -14.77 18.27
CA GLY A 116 -17.07 -15.91 18.41
C GLY A 116 -15.80 -15.60 19.21
N SER A 117 -14.84 -16.52 19.20
CA SER A 117 -13.59 -16.37 19.96
C SER A 117 -12.65 -15.36 19.31
N ILE A 118 -11.96 -14.57 20.13
CA ILE A 118 -10.95 -13.59 19.70
C ILE A 118 -9.57 -14.26 19.51
N HIS A 119 -9.35 -15.38 20.21
CA HIS A 119 -8.15 -16.21 20.18
C HIS A 119 -8.50 -17.70 20.14
#